data_AF-A0A7Z9M8R9-F1
#
_entry.id   AF-A0A7Z9M8R9-F1
#
_cell.length_a   1.000
_cell.length_b   1.000
_cell.length_c   1.000
_cell.angle_alpha   90.00
_cell.angle_beta   90.00
_cell.angle_gamma   90.00
#
_symmetry.space_group_name_H-M   'P 1'
#
loop_
_entity.id
_entity.type
_entity.pdbx_description
1 polymer ?
#
loop_
_entity_poly.entity_id
_entity_poly.type
_entity_poly.pdbx_seq_one_letter_code
_entity_poly.pdbx_strand_id
1 'polypeptide(L)' 'MFRIFAYVAALAVLGACGFQPIYGSRGTPGTQIEMASIEVGVIKDRQGQQLRNFLLDRINPGGTPQSPNYTLTVVL' A
#
# COMPACT_ATOMS: atom_id res chain seq x y z
N MET A 1 27.41 23.58 29.57
CA MET A 1 26.36 22.52 29.43
C MET A 1 25.20 22.96 28.54
N PHE A 2 24.57 24.11 28.77
CA PHE A 2 23.39 24.58 28.00
C PHE A 2 23.59 24.62 26.47
N ARG A 3 24.77 25.06 26.00
CA ARG A 3 25.09 25.15 24.56
C ARG A 3 25.12 23.78 23.88
N ILE A 4 25.67 22.76 24.54
CA ILE A 4 25.73 21.38 24.02
C ILE A 4 24.32 20.80 23.90
N PHE A 5 23.46 21.07 24.88
CA PHE A 5 22.07 20.63 24.87
C PHE A 5 21.29 21.21 23.68
N ALA A 6 21.51 22.48 23.35
CA ALA A 6 20.91 23.13 22.19
C ALA A 6 21.37 22.51 20.85
N TYR A 7 22.66 22.16 20.72
CA TYR A 7 23.17 21.49 19.51
C TYR A 7 22.62 20.08 19.33
N VAL A 8 22.49 19.30 20.43
CA VAL A 8 21.90 17.96 20.39
C VAL A 8 20.41 18.01 20.02
N ALA A 9 19.67 18.96 20.59
CA ALA A 9 18.25 19.17 20.26
C ALA A 9 18.06 19.56 18.78
N ALA A 10 18.92 20.44 18.25
CA ALA A 10 18.88 20.82 16.83
C ALA A 10 19.15 19.63 15.89
N LEU A 11 20.09 18.75 16.25
CA LEU A 11 20.39 17.54 15.48
C LEU A 11 19.24 16.51 15.51
N ALA A 12 18.55 16.38 16.64
CA ALA A 12 17.42 15.45 16.78
C ALA A 12 16.24 15.82 15.87
N VAL A 13 15.98 17.12 15.67
CA VAL A 13 14.88 17.60 14.80
C VAL A 13 15.16 17.31 13.32
N LEU A 14 16.42 17.29 12.90
CA LEU A 14 16.79 16.97 11.50
C LEU A 14 16.47 15.52 11.10
N GLY A 15 16.39 14.60 12.06
CA GLY A 15 16.01 13.20 11.83
C GLY A 15 14.50 12.92 11.88
N ALA A 16 13.68 13.92 12.23
CA ALA A 16 12.25 13.74 12.50
C ALA A 16 11.35 13.87 11.25
N CYS A 17 11.91 13.78 10.04
CA CYS A 17 11.17 13.94 8.79
C CYS A 17 10.08 12.87 8.54
N GLY A 18 9.98 11.84 9.39
CA GLY A 18 8.83 10.92 9.41
C GLY A 18 8.70 10.02 8.18
N PHE A 19 9.76 9.88 7.39
CA PHE A 19 9.75 9.01 6.22
C PHE A 19 9.59 7.55 6.63
N GLN A 20 8.49 6.94 6.19
CA GLN A 20 8.20 5.53 6.40
C GLN A 20 8.25 4.78 5.07
N PRO A 21 8.92 3.62 5.00
CA PRO A 21 8.90 2.80 3.80
C PRO A 21 7.47 2.32 3.50
N ILE A 22 6.97 2.64 2.30
CA ILE A 22 5.65 2.20 1.80
C ILE A 22 5.58 0.67 1.69
N TYR A 23 6.71 0.02 1.36
CA TYR A 23 6.81 -1.43 1.14
C TYR A 23 7.56 -2.17 2.27
N GLY A 24 7.42 -1.73 3.53
CA GLY A 24 8.10 -2.33 4.69
C GLY A 24 7.14 -2.90 5.73
N SER A 25 7.56 -3.97 6.43
CA SER A 25 6.78 -4.60 7.52
C SER A 25 6.63 -3.74 8.77
N ARG A 26 7.33 -2.60 8.84
CA ARG A 26 7.34 -1.69 9.99
C ARG A 26 6.32 -0.55 9.89
N GLY A 27 5.58 -0.43 8.80
CA GLY A 27 4.56 0.62 8.57
C GLY A 27 3.14 0.16 8.88
N THR A 28 2.23 1.12 9.02
CA THR A 28 0.79 0.86 9.18
C THR A 28 0.30 0.02 8.00
N PRO A 29 -0.31 -1.16 8.20
CA PRO A 29 -0.77 -2.03 7.11
C PRO A 29 -1.94 -1.46 6.29
N GLY A 30 -2.31 -0.19 6.51
CA GLY A 30 -3.46 0.48 5.91
C GLY A 30 -3.50 0.33 4.40
N THR A 31 -2.37 0.47 3.70
CA THR A 31 -2.34 0.36 2.23
C THR A 31 -2.66 -1.05 1.73
N GLN A 32 -2.18 -2.10 2.41
CA GLN A 32 -2.48 -3.48 2.01
C GLN A 32 -3.93 -3.85 2.31
N ILE A 33 -4.43 -3.42 3.47
CA ILE A 33 -5.83 -3.63 3.87
C ILE A 33 -6.78 -2.91 2.90
N GLU A 34 -6.47 -1.67 2.55
CA GLU A 34 -7.26 -0.88 1.61
C GLU A 34 -7.22 -1.48 0.20
N MET A 35 -6.05 -1.92 -0.27
CA MET A 35 -5.94 -2.61 -1.55
C MET A 35 -6.76 -3.90 -1.59
N ALA A 36 -6.76 -4.69 -0.50
CA ALA A 36 -7.56 -5.91 -0.43
C ALA A 36 -9.08 -5.68 -0.50
N SER A 37 -9.55 -4.45 -0.28
CA SER A 37 -10.97 -4.07 -0.42
C SER A 37 -11.40 -3.81 -1.88
N ILE A 38 -10.48 -3.88 -2.84
CA ILE A 38 -10.77 -3.67 -4.25
C ILE A 38 -11.24 -4.99 -4.88
N GLU A 39 -12.37 -4.97 -5.58
CA GLU A 39 -12.81 -6.06 -6.43
C GLU A 39 -12.24 -5.93 -7.85
N VAL A 40 -11.61 -6.99 -8.37
CA VAL A 40 -11.13 -7.04 -9.76
C VAL A 40 -12.21 -7.61 -10.68
N GLY A 41 -12.76 -6.75 -11.53
CA GLY A 41 -13.78 -7.12 -12.50
C GLY A 41 -13.31 -8.17 -13.53
N VAL A 42 -14.26 -8.75 -14.25
CA VAL A 42 -13.96 -9.72 -15.32
C VAL A 42 -13.32 -9.00 -16.51
N ILE A 43 -12.23 -9.55 -17.04
CA ILE A 43 -11.55 -9.05 -18.25
C ILE A 43 -11.67 -10.13 -19.33
N LYS A 44 -12.36 -9.82 -20.44
CA LYS A 44 -12.99 -10.83 -21.31
C LYS A 44 -12.02 -11.78 -22.03
N ASP A 45 -10.87 -11.30 -22.47
CA ASP A 45 -9.94 -12.05 -23.32
C ASP A 45 -8.91 -12.88 -22.52
N ARG A 46 -8.18 -13.78 -23.19
CA ARG A 46 -7.20 -14.66 -22.52
C ARG A 46 -6.04 -13.90 -21.89
N GLN A 47 -5.60 -12.79 -22.49
CA GLN A 47 -4.55 -11.95 -21.90
C GLN A 47 -5.13 -11.16 -20.72
N GLY A 48 -6.36 -10.67 -20.88
CA GLY A 48 -7.16 -10.08 -19.81
C GLY A 48 -7.31 -10.98 -18.60
N GLN A 49 -7.58 -12.27 -18.77
CA GLN A 49 -7.67 -13.23 -17.67
C GLN A 49 -6.31 -13.46 -16.98
N GLN A 50 -5.21 -13.49 -17.73
CA GLN A 50 -3.87 -13.56 -17.13
C GLN A 50 -3.56 -12.31 -16.30
N LEU A 51 -3.89 -11.13 -16.82
CA LEU A 51 -3.79 -9.87 -16.08
C LEU A 51 -4.67 -9.90 -14.82
N ARG A 52 -5.92 -10.35 -14.94
CA ARG A 52 -6.84 -10.49 -13.81
C ARG A 52 -6.27 -11.38 -12.72
N ASN A 53 -5.69 -12.52 -13.06
CA ASN A 53 -5.07 -13.42 -12.08
C ASN A 53 -3.89 -12.76 -11.39
N PHE A 54 -3.01 -12.09 -12.13
CA PHE A 54 -1.90 -11.34 -11.57
C PHE A 54 -2.36 -10.23 -10.60
N LEU A 55 -3.45 -9.53 -10.95
CA LEU A 55 -4.06 -8.52 -10.09
C LEU A 55 -4.63 -9.13 -8.82
N LEU A 56 -5.33 -10.26 -8.91
CA LEU A 56 -5.86 -10.97 -7.75
C LEU A 56 -4.75 -11.43 -6.81
N ASP A 57 -3.67 -12.01 -7.34
CA ASP A 57 -2.52 -12.45 -6.53
C ASP A 57 -1.86 -11.29 -5.77
N ARG A 58 -1.85 -10.10 -6.39
CA ARG A 58 -1.19 -8.91 -5.82
C ARG A 58 -2.07 -8.12 -4.86
N ILE A 59 -3.35 -7.99 -5.16
CA ILE A 59 -4.29 -7.09 -4.49
C ILE A 59 -5.15 -7.86 -3.50
N ASN A 60 -5.55 -9.10 -3.84
CA ASN A 60 -6.45 -9.94 -3.07
C ASN A 60 -5.81 -11.29 -2.69
N PRO A 61 -4.62 -11.32 -2.06
CA PRO A 61 -3.93 -12.59 -1.73
C PRO A 61 -4.73 -13.47 -0.74
N GLY A 62 -5.65 -12.88 0.03
CA GLY A 62 -6.57 -13.58 0.92
C GLY A 62 -7.91 -13.98 0.28
N GLY A 63 -8.09 -13.73 -1.02
CA GLY A 63 -9.35 -13.90 -1.75
C GLY A 63 -10.11 -12.59 -1.98
N THR A 64 -11.13 -12.65 -2.83
CA THR A 64 -11.95 -11.49 -3.21
C THR A 64 -12.72 -10.93 -2.00
N PRO A 65 -12.77 -9.60 -1.82
CA PRO A 65 -13.53 -8.98 -0.73
C PRO A 65 -15.03 -9.29 -0.85
N GLN A 66 -15.66 -9.63 0.27
CA GLN A 66 -17.12 -9.84 0.32
C GLN A 66 -17.92 -8.53 0.21
N SER A 67 -17.35 -7.42 0.69
CA SER A 67 -17.92 -6.08 0.63
C SER A 67 -16.85 -5.13 0.10
N PRO A 68 -16.67 -5.04 -1.23
CA PRO A 68 -15.65 -4.19 -1.80
C PRO A 68 -15.98 -2.70 -1.63
N ASN A 69 -14.95 -1.90 -1.37
CA ASN A 69 -15.08 -0.43 -1.35
C ASN A 69 -14.95 0.16 -2.76
N TYR A 70 -14.23 -0.54 -3.64
CA TYR A 70 -13.95 -0.09 -5.01
C TYR A 70 -14.00 -1.27 -5.99
N THR A 71 -14.28 -0.97 -7.24
CA THR A 71 -14.23 -1.93 -8.35
C THR A 71 -13.20 -1.47 -9.37
N LEU A 72 -12.27 -2.36 -9.72
CA LEU A 72 -11.32 -2.16 -10.80
C LEU A 72 -11.91 -2.72 -12.10
N THR A 73 -12.23 -1.83 -13.04
CA THR A 73 -12.65 -2.19 -14.41
C THR A 73 -11.56 -1.84 -15.41
N VAL A 74 -11.22 -2.80 -16.27
CA VAL A 74 -10.25 -2.62 -17.35
C VAL A 74 -11.01 -2.55 -18.67
N VAL A 75 -10.81 -1.47 -19.41
CA VAL A 75 -11.39 -1.24 -20.74
C VAL A 75 -10.25 -1.22 -21.75
N LEU A 76 -10.42 -1.95 -22.85
CA LEU A 76 -9.50 -2.04 -23.99
C LEU A 76 -10.13 -1.37 -25.21
#